data_AF-A0A7F8Q264-F1
#
_entry.id   AF-A0A7F8Q264-F1
#
_cell.length_a   1.000
_cell.length_b   1.000
_cell.length_c   1.000
_cell.angle_alpha   90.00
_cell.angle_beta   90.00
_cell.angle_gamma   90.00
#
_symmetry.space_group_name_H-M   'P 1'
#
loop_
_entity.id
_entity.type
_entity.pdbx_description
1 polymer ?
#
loop_
_entity_poly.entity_id
_entity_poly.type
_entity_poly.pdbx_seq_one_letter_code
_entity_poly.pdbx_strand_id
1 'polypeptide(L)'
;MVFEAVKFINIASRPIFAFLNEEKFNVDGWTVYNPVEEYRRQGLPNHHWRITFINKCYELCDTYPALLVVPYRASDDDLRRVATFRSRNRIPVLSWIHPENNTVIVRCSQPLVGMSGKRNKDDEKYLDVIRETNRQISKLTIYDARPNVNAVANKATGGGYESDDAYHNAELFFLDIHNIHVMRESLKKVKDIVYPNVEESHWLSSLESTHWLEHIKARIQALNVSLMRAMKVTERTVSLWSLINSNKDKFKNPFYTKEINRVLYPVASMRHLELWVNYYIRWNPRIKQQQPNPVEQRYVELLALRDEYIQRLEELQLASSAKLSDPSTSPSGPSQMMPHVHTHF
;
A
#
# COMPACT_ATOMS: atom_id res chain seq x y z
N MET A 1 41.93 9.92 -19.26
CA MET A 1 41.32 8.61 -19.59
C MET A 1 39.81 8.79 -19.51
N VAL A 2 39.11 8.31 -20.53
CA VAL A 2 37.86 8.86 -21.07
C VAL A 2 36.66 8.63 -20.14
N PHE A 3 36.04 9.72 -19.66
CA PHE A 3 34.63 9.70 -19.25
C PHE A 3 33.81 9.88 -20.52
N GLU A 4 33.32 8.77 -21.06
CA GLU A 4 32.43 8.78 -22.21
C GLU A 4 31.08 9.33 -21.74
N ALA A 5 30.80 10.57 -22.13
CA ALA A 5 29.53 11.22 -21.90
C ALA A 5 28.45 10.42 -22.63
N VAL A 6 27.68 9.63 -21.88
CA VAL A 6 26.39 9.13 -22.37
C VAL A 6 25.59 10.36 -22.77
N LYS A 7 25.43 10.58 -24.08
CA LYS A 7 24.51 11.57 -24.65
C LYS A 7 23.13 11.28 -24.08
N PHE A 8 22.74 12.01 -23.04
CA PHE A 8 21.33 12.19 -22.73
C PHE A 8 20.73 12.85 -23.97
N ILE A 9 19.95 12.08 -24.73
CA ILE A 9 19.04 12.65 -25.72
C ILE A 9 18.24 13.70 -24.95
N ASN A 10 18.29 14.94 -25.42
CA ASN A 10 17.51 16.04 -24.85
C ASN A 10 16.03 15.77 -25.15
N ILE A 11 15.41 14.92 -24.33
CA ILE A 11 13.98 14.55 -24.38
C ILE A 11 13.11 15.74 -23.92
N ALA A 12 13.70 16.81 -23.38
CA ALA A 12 12.97 17.90 -22.75
C ALA A 12 12.07 18.73 -23.68
N SER A 13 12.15 18.58 -25.00
CA SER A 13 11.35 19.36 -25.95
C SER A 13 10.14 18.64 -26.54
N ARG A 14 9.96 17.32 -26.31
CA ARG A 14 8.80 16.57 -26.82
C ARG A 14 7.83 16.24 -25.68
N PRO A 15 6.50 16.38 -25.89
CA PRO A 15 5.52 16.00 -24.89
C PRO A 15 5.61 14.50 -24.59
N ILE A 16 5.50 14.13 -23.31
CA ILE A 16 5.41 12.73 -22.88
C ILE A 16 4.11 12.14 -23.43
N PHE A 17 4.14 10.88 -23.89
CA PHE A 17 2.98 10.20 -24.51
C PHE A 17 1.69 10.30 -23.68
N ALA A 18 1.78 10.33 -22.35
CA ALA A 18 0.61 10.50 -21.48
C ALA A 18 -0.21 11.77 -21.75
N PHE A 19 0.43 12.85 -22.26
CA PHE A 19 -0.22 14.11 -22.65
C PHE A 19 -0.67 14.12 -24.12
N LEU A 20 -0.27 13.11 -24.89
CA LEU A 20 -0.69 12.88 -26.27
C LEU A 20 -1.77 11.80 -26.37
N ASN A 21 -1.96 11.01 -25.32
CA ASN A 21 -2.91 9.91 -25.32
C ASN A 21 -4.35 10.46 -25.26
N GLU A 22 -5.14 10.15 -26.28
CA GLU A 22 -6.55 10.55 -26.42
C GLU A 22 -7.52 9.38 -26.24
N GLU A 23 -7.05 8.21 -25.78
CA GLU A 23 -7.92 7.06 -25.47
C GLU A 23 -9.04 7.46 -24.49
N LYS A 24 -10.27 7.01 -24.81
CA LYS A 24 -11.46 7.29 -24.02
C LYS A 24 -11.93 6.04 -23.29
N PHE A 25 -12.32 6.24 -22.04
CA PHE A 25 -12.80 5.20 -21.12
C PHE A 25 -14.16 5.61 -20.57
N ASN A 26 -15.00 4.64 -20.22
CA ASN A 26 -16.34 4.90 -19.66
C ASN A 26 -16.30 5.27 -18.17
N VAL A 27 -15.15 5.11 -17.51
CA VAL A 27 -14.90 5.52 -16.13
C VAL A 27 -13.81 6.59 -16.11
N ASP A 28 -14.06 7.70 -15.42
CA ASP A 28 -13.00 8.66 -15.08
C ASP A 28 -12.24 8.17 -13.84
N GLY A 29 -11.02 7.67 -14.07
CA GLY A 29 -10.14 7.16 -13.03
C GLY A 29 -9.58 8.24 -12.10
N TRP A 30 -9.73 9.53 -12.41
CA TRP A 30 -9.29 10.60 -11.50
C TRP A 30 -10.24 10.82 -10.33
N THR A 31 -11.50 10.40 -10.45
CA THR A 31 -12.50 10.52 -9.37
C THR A 31 -12.44 9.39 -8.35
N VAL A 32 -11.59 8.38 -8.57
CA VAL A 32 -11.46 7.19 -7.70
C VAL A 32 -11.07 7.56 -6.28
N TYR A 33 -10.27 8.62 -6.09
CA TYR A 33 -9.82 9.06 -4.78
C TYR A 33 -10.37 10.45 -4.46
N ASN A 34 -11.22 10.53 -3.45
CA ASN A 34 -11.65 11.78 -2.82
C ASN A 34 -11.12 11.83 -1.38
N PRO A 35 -10.23 12.77 -1.03
CA PRO A 35 -9.65 12.86 0.30
C PRO A 35 -10.70 13.02 1.42
N VAL A 36 -11.78 13.78 1.17
CA VAL A 36 -12.83 14.02 2.17
C VAL A 36 -13.64 12.75 2.41
N GLU A 37 -13.98 12.01 1.35
CA GLU A 37 -14.68 10.73 1.49
C GLU A 37 -13.80 9.68 2.19
N GLU A 38 -12.49 9.65 1.91
CA GLU A 38 -11.57 8.74 2.60
C GLU A 38 -11.45 9.07 4.09
N TYR A 39 -11.35 10.35 4.46
CA TYR A 39 -11.37 10.73 5.87
C TYR A 39 -12.71 10.43 6.53
N ARG A 40 -13.85 10.67 5.85
CA ARG A 40 -15.17 10.30 6.36
C ARG A 40 -15.30 8.80 6.59
N ARG A 41 -14.78 7.97 5.68
CA ARG A 41 -14.73 6.51 5.81
C ARG A 41 -13.98 6.05 7.07
N GLN A 42 -12.98 6.84 7.50
CA GLN A 42 -12.22 6.60 8.73
C GLN A 42 -12.86 7.23 10.00
N GLY A 43 -14.03 7.85 9.90
CA GLY A 43 -14.68 8.52 11.04
C GLY A 43 -14.08 9.88 11.40
N LEU A 44 -13.53 10.59 10.42
CA LEU A 44 -12.89 11.90 10.58
C LEU A 44 -13.66 13.00 9.82
N PRO A 45 -13.66 14.25 10.30
CA PRO A 45 -13.09 14.71 11.57
C PRO A 45 -13.87 14.20 12.79
N ASN A 46 -13.28 14.30 13.98
CA ASN A 46 -13.92 13.94 15.25
C ASN A 46 -13.45 14.88 16.38
N HIS A 47 -13.74 14.55 17.64
CA HIS A 47 -13.38 15.38 18.80
C HIS A 47 -11.87 15.42 19.11
N HIS A 48 -11.07 14.51 18.54
CA HIS A 48 -9.62 14.48 18.71
C HIS A 48 -8.85 14.94 17.48
N TRP A 49 -9.45 14.88 16.29
CA TRP A 49 -8.79 15.13 15.01
C TRP A 49 -9.62 16.05 14.12
N ARG A 50 -8.98 17.10 13.59
CA ARG A 50 -9.61 18.07 12.68
C ARG A 50 -8.98 18.04 11.30
N ILE A 51 -9.76 18.37 10.28
CA ILE A 51 -9.25 18.70 8.95
C ILE A 51 -8.81 20.17 8.98
N THR A 52 -7.57 20.44 8.58
CA THR A 52 -7.06 21.80 8.36
C THR A 52 -6.95 22.11 6.86
N PHE A 53 -7.20 23.37 6.52
CA PHE A 53 -7.04 23.93 5.17
C PHE A 53 -5.78 24.78 5.05
N ILE A 54 -4.92 24.79 6.06
CA ILE A 54 -3.66 25.56 6.10
C ILE A 54 -2.76 25.30 4.89
N ASN A 55 -2.86 24.11 4.28
CA ASN A 55 -2.08 23.71 3.12
C ASN A 55 -2.90 23.70 1.82
N LYS A 56 -4.08 24.32 1.78
CA LYS A 56 -4.96 24.34 0.58
C LYS A 56 -4.24 24.87 -0.66
N CYS A 57 -3.40 25.88 -0.48
CA CYS A 57 -2.56 26.49 -1.51
C CYS A 57 -1.10 25.98 -1.48
N TYR A 58 -0.83 24.90 -0.75
CA TYR A 58 0.49 24.27 -0.59
C TYR A 58 1.58 25.17 0.04
N GLU A 59 1.18 26.22 0.75
CA GLU A 59 2.09 27.18 1.38
C GLU A 59 2.81 26.63 2.61
N LEU A 60 2.14 25.76 3.38
CA LEU A 60 2.78 25.11 4.54
C LEU A 60 3.82 24.10 4.06
N CYS A 61 3.44 23.23 3.12
CA CYS A 61 4.29 22.20 2.53
C CYS A 61 3.85 21.87 1.10
N ASP A 62 4.70 22.25 0.14
CA ASP A 62 4.52 22.08 -1.31
C ASP A 62 4.34 20.62 -1.77
N THR A 63 4.87 19.68 -1.00
CA THR A 63 4.89 18.24 -1.30
C THR A 63 3.87 17.44 -0.47
N TYR A 64 3.01 18.12 0.29
CA TYR A 64 1.88 17.56 1.02
C TYR A 64 0.57 17.74 0.23
N PRO A 65 -0.48 16.95 0.53
CA PRO A 65 -1.80 17.20 -0.03
C PRO A 65 -2.39 18.52 0.50
N ALA A 66 -3.40 19.03 -0.21
CA ALA A 66 -4.07 20.28 0.14
C ALA A 66 -4.83 20.21 1.47
N LEU A 67 -5.41 19.05 1.79
CA LEU A 67 -6.10 18.77 3.04
C LEU A 67 -5.20 17.93 3.94
N LEU A 68 -5.10 18.32 5.22
CA LEU A 68 -4.34 17.60 6.23
C LEU A 68 -5.24 17.32 7.43
N VAL A 69 -5.08 16.15 8.04
CA VAL A 69 -5.71 15.82 9.32
C VAL A 69 -4.67 15.89 10.43
N VAL A 70 -4.97 16.69 11.45
CA VAL A 70 -4.09 17.05 12.58
C VAL A 70 -4.88 16.98 13.89
N PRO A 71 -4.23 16.91 15.06
CA PRO A 71 -4.94 16.92 16.33
C PRO A 71 -5.81 18.17 16.48
N TYR A 72 -7.02 17.99 17.02
CA TYR A 72 -7.99 19.07 17.22
C TYR A 72 -7.42 20.21 18.08
N ARG A 73 -6.60 19.87 19.08
CA ARG A 73 -5.96 20.82 20.00
C ARG A 73 -4.80 21.63 19.42
N ALA A 74 -4.25 21.22 18.27
CA ALA A 74 -3.17 21.96 17.63
C ALA A 74 -3.76 23.05 16.73
N SER A 75 -3.39 24.32 16.97
CA SER A 75 -3.79 25.45 16.13
C SER A 75 -2.99 25.49 14.82
N ASP A 76 -3.46 26.20 13.80
CA ASP A 76 -2.71 26.35 12.54
C ASP A 76 -1.36 27.07 12.76
N ASP A 77 -1.26 27.97 13.75
CA ASP A 77 0.01 28.62 14.12
C ASP A 77 1.00 27.64 14.77
N ASP A 78 0.51 26.68 15.58
CA ASP A 78 1.35 25.58 16.08
C ASP A 78 1.93 24.80 14.89
N LEU A 79 1.10 24.47 13.89
CA LEU A 79 1.55 23.72 12.70
C LEU A 79 2.65 24.46 11.93
N ARG A 80 2.57 25.79 11.84
CA ARG A 80 3.63 26.61 11.21
C ARG A 80 4.95 26.51 11.96
N ARG A 81 4.92 26.55 13.29
CA ARG A 81 6.14 26.40 14.11
C ARG A 81 6.75 25.02 13.97
N VAL A 82 5.93 23.96 14.05
CA VAL A 82 6.35 22.56 13.83
C VAL A 82 6.94 22.38 12.43
N ALA A 83 6.34 22.98 11.39
CA ALA A 83 6.82 22.88 10.02
C ALA A 83 8.26 23.35 9.85
N THR A 84 8.68 24.41 10.57
CA THR A 84 10.07 24.91 10.49
C THR A 84 11.12 23.90 10.96
N PHE A 85 10.72 22.91 11.77
CA PHE A 85 11.64 21.91 12.31
C PHE A 85 11.60 20.57 11.57
N ARG A 86 10.63 20.36 10.68
CA ARG A 86 10.48 19.13 9.90
C ARG A 86 11.03 19.36 8.50
N SER A 87 11.93 18.49 8.04
CA SER A 87 12.55 18.62 6.71
C SER A 87 11.50 18.79 5.59
N ARG A 88 11.66 19.86 4.80
CA ARG A 88 10.69 20.28 3.74
C ARG A 88 9.29 20.56 4.28
N ASN A 89 9.18 20.97 5.54
CA ASN A 89 7.95 21.31 6.22
C ASN A 89 6.93 20.16 6.32
N ARG A 90 7.40 18.92 6.22
CA ARG A 90 6.57 17.72 6.19
C ARG A 90 6.20 17.29 7.62
N ILE A 91 5.30 18.06 8.24
CA ILE A 91 4.84 17.85 9.61
C ILE A 91 4.15 16.49 9.83
N PRO A 92 4.09 15.97 11.07
CA PRO A 92 3.31 14.78 11.38
C PRO A 92 1.81 15.00 11.12
N VAL A 93 1.26 14.20 10.22
CA VAL A 93 -0.17 14.22 9.83
C VAL A 93 -0.75 12.83 9.82
N LEU A 94 -2.04 12.72 10.14
CA LEU A 94 -2.75 11.43 10.17
C LEU A 94 -2.83 10.80 8.78
N SER A 95 -2.52 9.52 8.72
CA SER A 95 -2.69 8.66 7.53
C SER A 95 -3.81 7.65 7.73
N TRP A 96 -3.92 7.09 8.94
CA TRP A 96 -4.94 6.12 9.28
C TRP A 96 -5.31 6.18 10.77
N ILE A 97 -6.55 5.85 11.11
CA ILE A 97 -7.04 5.68 12.49
C ILE A 97 -7.78 4.35 12.63
N HIS A 98 -7.50 3.63 13.72
CA HIS A 98 -8.17 2.38 14.05
C HIS A 98 -9.62 2.64 14.47
N PRO A 99 -10.60 1.94 13.86
CA PRO A 99 -12.02 2.25 14.07
C PRO A 99 -12.50 2.07 15.52
N GLU A 100 -11.92 1.10 16.25
CA GLU A 100 -12.35 0.80 17.62
C GLU A 100 -11.50 1.48 18.71
N ASN A 101 -10.19 1.22 18.72
CA ASN A 101 -9.30 1.71 19.79
C ASN A 101 -8.68 3.10 19.53
N ASN A 102 -8.99 3.76 18.42
CA ASN A 102 -8.50 5.09 18.04
C ASN A 102 -6.97 5.24 17.93
N THR A 103 -6.22 4.13 17.85
CA THR A 103 -4.78 4.18 17.55
C THR A 103 -4.56 4.73 16.16
N VAL A 104 -3.57 5.61 16.00
CA VAL A 104 -3.32 6.30 14.73
C VAL A 104 -1.99 5.92 14.11
N ILE A 105 -1.95 5.98 12.78
CA ILE A 105 -0.71 6.02 12.01
C ILE A 105 -0.54 7.46 11.52
N VAL A 106 0.54 8.10 11.96
CA VAL A 106 0.95 9.43 11.51
C VAL A 106 2.23 9.34 10.67
N ARG A 107 2.42 10.31 9.78
CA ARG A 107 3.60 10.37 8.90
C ARG A 107 4.20 11.76 8.85
N CYS A 108 5.52 11.84 8.79
CA CYS A 108 6.31 13.07 8.74
C CYS A 108 7.62 12.87 7.97
N SER A 109 8.41 13.92 7.86
CA SER A 109 9.85 13.81 7.60
C SER A 109 10.66 13.79 8.89
N GLN A 110 11.96 13.49 8.76
CA GLN A 110 12.93 13.67 9.84
C GLN A 110 12.91 15.10 10.43
N PRO A 111 13.22 15.25 11.74
CA PRO A 111 13.45 16.53 12.38
C PRO A 111 14.81 17.15 11.97
N LEU A 112 14.92 18.47 12.05
CA LEU A 112 16.11 19.26 11.70
C LEU A 112 17.01 19.51 12.92
N VAL A 113 17.40 18.43 13.59
CA VAL A 113 18.20 18.44 14.83
C VAL A 113 19.62 18.96 14.58
N GLY A 114 20.27 18.46 13.52
CA GLY A 114 21.66 18.74 13.19
C GLY A 114 22.66 18.23 14.24
N MET A 115 23.95 18.50 14.00
CA MET A 115 25.03 18.12 14.94
C MET A 115 24.94 18.87 16.27
N SER A 116 24.44 20.11 16.26
CA SER A 116 24.28 20.94 17.46
C SER A 116 23.16 20.47 18.40
N GLY A 117 22.43 19.41 18.05
CA GLY A 117 21.35 18.89 18.90
C GLY A 117 20.18 19.87 19.07
N LYS A 118 19.83 20.60 18.00
CA LYS A 118 18.73 21.57 18.06
C LYS A 118 17.43 20.87 18.43
N ARG A 119 16.63 21.56 19.25
CA ARG A 119 15.32 21.14 19.72
C ARG A 119 14.26 22.14 19.30
N ASN A 120 13.02 21.68 19.22
CA ASN A 120 11.87 22.52 18.95
C ASN A 120 10.73 22.15 19.90
N LYS A 121 10.42 23.06 20.83
CA LYS A 121 9.39 22.83 21.86
C LYS A 121 7.99 22.65 21.26
N ASP A 122 7.70 23.28 20.13
CA ASP A 122 6.43 23.12 19.44
C ASP A 122 6.31 21.73 18.82
N ASP A 123 7.37 21.18 18.22
CA ASP A 123 7.40 19.80 17.69
C ASP A 123 7.27 18.75 18.81
N GLU A 124 8.04 18.92 19.89
CA GLU A 124 7.96 18.07 21.09
C GLU A 124 6.53 18.05 21.65
N LYS A 125 5.94 19.24 21.87
CA LYS A 125 4.54 19.38 22.32
C LYS A 125 3.56 18.77 21.33
N TYR A 126 3.79 18.94 20.03
CA TYR A 126 2.88 18.44 18.99
C TYR A 126 2.84 16.91 18.97
N LEU A 127 3.97 16.23 19.16
CA LEU A 127 4.01 14.77 19.30
C LEU A 127 3.30 14.30 20.58
N ASP A 128 3.44 15.03 21.68
CA ASP A 128 2.68 14.75 22.91
C ASP A 128 1.17 14.92 22.70
N VAL A 129 0.74 15.98 22.00
CA VAL A 129 -0.68 16.18 21.66
C VAL A 129 -1.21 15.04 20.79
N ILE A 130 -0.41 14.50 19.85
CA ILE A 130 -0.77 13.30 19.07
C ILE A 130 -0.95 12.10 20.00
N ARG A 131 0.01 11.84 20.88
CA ARG A 131 -0.04 10.74 21.85
C ARG A 131 -1.31 10.82 22.71
N GLU A 132 -1.64 12.02 23.20
CA GLU A 132 -2.81 12.29 24.04
C GLU A 132 -4.17 12.10 23.35
N THR A 133 -4.21 11.99 22.02
CA THR A 133 -5.45 11.63 21.30
C THR A 133 -5.94 10.22 21.65
N ASN A 134 -5.05 9.37 22.18
CA ASN A 134 -5.39 8.09 22.78
C ASN A 134 -4.79 7.99 24.19
N ARG A 135 -5.62 8.21 25.21
CA ARG A 135 -5.20 8.18 26.63
C ARG A 135 -4.71 6.81 27.11
N GLN A 136 -4.93 5.74 26.36
CA GLN A 136 -4.41 4.41 26.69
C GLN A 136 -2.92 4.27 26.32
N ILE A 137 -2.38 5.18 25.52
CA ILE A 137 -0.99 5.16 25.07
C ILE A 137 -0.11 5.95 26.04
N SER A 138 0.78 5.25 26.74
CA SER A 138 1.76 5.86 27.64
C SER A 138 2.93 6.50 26.90
N LYS A 139 3.42 5.87 25.82
CA LYS A 139 4.49 6.37 24.96
C LYS A 139 4.13 6.31 23.47
N LEU A 140 4.51 7.33 22.73
CA LEU A 140 4.39 7.37 21.27
C LEU A 140 5.51 6.56 20.61
N THR A 141 5.17 5.55 19.83
CA THR A 141 6.17 4.80 19.07
C THR A 141 6.51 5.51 17.76
N ILE A 142 7.79 5.78 17.52
CA ILE A 142 8.32 6.41 16.32
C ILE A 142 9.13 5.37 15.55
N TYR A 143 8.74 5.10 14.32
CA TYR A 143 9.47 4.20 13.43
C TYR A 143 10.22 5.02 12.37
N ASP A 144 11.54 5.10 12.51
CA ASP A 144 12.41 5.64 11.46
C ASP A 144 12.73 4.51 10.48
N ALA A 145 12.32 4.69 9.22
CA ALA A 145 12.54 3.68 8.19
C ALA A 145 14.03 3.38 7.96
N ARG A 146 14.93 4.32 8.25
CA ARG A 146 16.35 4.22 7.92
C ARG A 146 17.08 3.24 8.83
N PRO A 147 18.23 2.70 8.40
CA PRO A 147 19.24 2.20 9.32
C PRO A 147 19.76 3.31 10.23
N ASN A 148 20.08 2.97 11.48
CA ASN A 148 20.61 3.93 12.46
C ASN A 148 21.81 4.74 11.90
N VAL A 149 22.75 4.06 11.24
CA VAL A 149 23.94 4.70 10.63
C VAL A 149 23.56 5.79 9.62
N ASN A 150 22.49 5.58 8.86
CA ASN A 150 22.01 6.56 7.89
C ASN A 150 21.30 7.72 8.59
N ALA A 151 20.60 7.47 9.70
CA ALA A 151 19.99 8.52 10.51
C ALA A 151 21.07 9.41 11.17
N VAL A 152 22.14 8.81 11.67
CA VAL A 152 23.33 9.52 12.21
C VAL A 152 24.02 10.34 11.11
N ALA A 153 24.22 9.79 9.92
CA ALA A 153 24.78 10.55 8.79
C ALA A 153 23.90 11.75 8.40
N ASN A 154 22.56 11.61 8.44
CA ASN A 154 21.65 12.73 8.21
C ASN A 154 21.71 13.78 9.33
N LYS A 155 21.96 13.37 10.59
CA LYS A 155 22.20 14.32 11.69
C LYS A 155 23.42 15.20 11.40
N ALA A 156 24.47 14.64 10.80
CA ALA A 156 25.66 15.39 10.38
C ALA A 156 25.37 16.47 9.32
N THR A 157 24.34 16.28 8.48
CA THR A 157 23.95 17.20 7.41
C THR A 157 22.76 18.10 7.75
N GLY A 158 22.39 18.21 9.04
CA GLY A 158 21.34 19.11 9.52
C GLY A 158 19.97 18.47 9.73
N GLY A 159 19.78 17.19 9.38
CA GLY A 159 18.61 16.39 9.72
C GLY A 159 18.75 15.75 11.10
N GLY A 160 18.25 14.52 11.26
CA GLY A 160 18.41 13.76 12.50
C GLY A 160 17.22 12.86 12.81
N TYR A 161 17.02 12.60 14.09
CA TYR A 161 15.95 11.76 14.64
C TYR A 161 15.62 12.26 16.05
N GLU A 162 14.44 11.88 16.54
CA GLU A 162 13.92 12.20 17.87
C GLU A 162 14.72 11.47 18.96
N SER A 163 15.45 12.20 19.81
CA SER A 163 16.24 11.62 20.92
C SER A 163 15.43 11.50 22.21
N ASP A 164 15.76 10.50 23.05
CA ASP A 164 15.09 10.25 24.34
C ASP A 164 15.11 11.48 25.28
N ASP A 165 16.19 12.26 25.30
CA ASP A 165 16.33 13.49 26.11
C ASP A 165 15.40 14.64 25.68
N ALA A 166 14.91 14.59 24.43
CA ALA A 166 14.02 15.60 23.88
C ALA A 166 12.56 15.12 23.91
N TYR A 167 12.33 13.86 23.56
CA TYR A 167 11.01 13.26 23.40
C TYR A 167 10.77 12.17 24.46
N HIS A 168 10.67 12.60 25.73
CA HIS A 168 10.56 11.73 26.91
C HIS A 168 9.41 10.70 26.84
N ASN A 169 8.30 11.08 26.19
CA ASN A 169 7.12 10.23 26.03
C ASN A 169 7.10 9.52 24.66
N ALA A 170 8.26 9.34 24.02
CA ALA A 170 8.38 8.61 22.77
C ALA A 170 9.37 7.45 22.89
N GLU A 171 9.29 6.51 21.96
CA GLU A 171 10.25 5.43 21.78
C GLU A 171 10.57 5.28 20.29
N LEU A 172 11.85 5.32 19.94
CA LEU A 172 12.32 5.32 18.55
C LEU A 172 12.86 3.94 18.15
N PHE A 173 12.39 3.42 17.02
CA PHE A 173 12.88 2.19 16.40
C PHE A 173 13.34 2.45 14.96
N PHE A 174 14.48 1.86 14.59
CA PHE A 174 14.99 1.87 13.23
C PHE A 174 14.55 0.60 12.48
N LEU A 175 14.09 0.75 11.23
CA LEU A 175 13.58 -0.36 10.42
C LEU A 175 14.60 -0.91 9.40
N ASP A 176 15.81 -0.35 9.35
CA ASP A 176 16.92 -0.79 8.49
C ASP A 176 16.61 -0.83 6.97
N ILE A 177 15.68 0.01 6.50
CA ILE A 177 15.36 0.16 5.09
C ILE A 177 16.36 1.11 4.44
N HIS A 178 17.20 0.54 3.58
CA HIS A 178 18.22 1.28 2.85
C HIS A 178 17.63 2.30 1.86
N ASN A 179 18.44 3.30 1.51
CA ASN A 179 18.04 4.40 0.65
C ASN A 179 17.83 3.97 -0.83
N ILE A 180 17.32 4.89 -1.64
CA ILE A 180 17.00 4.65 -3.05
C ILE A 180 18.21 4.21 -3.92
N HIS A 181 19.44 4.55 -3.52
CA HIS A 181 20.63 4.17 -4.28
C HIS A 181 20.96 2.70 -4.07
N VAL A 182 20.89 2.21 -2.83
CA VAL A 182 21.06 0.79 -2.52
C VAL A 182 19.98 -0.05 -3.21
N MET A 183 18.72 0.40 -3.17
CA MET A 183 17.62 -0.29 -3.85
C MET A 183 17.82 -0.34 -5.38
N ARG A 184 18.36 0.72 -5.99
CA ARG A 184 18.67 0.77 -7.42
C ARG A 184 19.77 -0.22 -7.80
N GLU A 185 20.86 -0.25 -7.04
CA GLU A 185 21.96 -1.20 -7.29
C GLU A 185 21.51 -2.65 -7.09
N SER A 186 20.69 -2.92 -6.07
CA SER A 186 20.10 -4.24 -5.85
C SER A 186 19.25 -4.68 -7.05
N LEU A 187 18.36 -3.82 -7.55
CA LEU A 187 17.54 -4.13 -8.74
C LEU A 187 18.40 -4.32 -10.00
N LYS A 188 19.48 -3.56 -10.16
CA LYS A 188 20.44 -3.73 -11.25
C LYS A 188 21.07 -5.13 -11.21
N LYS A 189 21.54 -5.57 -10.04
CA LYS A 189 22.07 -6.93 -9.87
C LYS A 189 21.03 -8.00 -10.19
N VAL A 190 19.77 -7.83 -9.78
CA VAL A 190 18.66 -8.74 -10.17
C VAL A 190 18.56 -8.82 -11.67
N LYS A 191 18.54 -7.68 -12.38
CA LYS A 191 18.48 -7.66 -13.84
C LYS A 191 19.64 -8.44 -14.46
N ASP A 192 20.85 -8.25 -13.96
CA ASP A 192 22.07 -8.86 -14.51
C ASP A 192 22.07 -10.39 -14.38
N ILE A 193 21.44 -10.96 -13.34
CA ILE A 193 21.36 -12.42 -13.15
C ILE A 193 20.15 -13.08 -13.83
N VAL A 194 19.12 -12.29 -14.19
CA VAL A 194 17.88 -12.84 -14.81
C VAL A 194 17.78 -12.61 -16.32
N TYR A 195 18.60 -11.71 -16.89
CA TYR A 195 18.51 -11.33 -18.30
C TYR A 195 19.90 -11.12 -18.93
N PRO A 196 20.18 -11.69 -20.12
CA PRO A 196 19.25 -12.40 -21.01
C PRO A 196 19.03 -13.89 -20.65
N ASN A 197 19.98 -14.51 -19.95
CA ASN A 197 19.94 -15.92 -19.58
C ASN A 197 20.13 -16.07 -18.07
N VAL A 198 19.47 -17.06 -17.48
CA VAL A 198 19.63 -17.43 -16.06
C VAL A 198 20.69 -18.52 -15.97
N GLU A 199 21.65 -18.37 -15.07
CA GLU A 199 22.63 -19.40 -14.75
C GLU A 199 22.12 -20.24 -13.57
N GLU A 200 21.73 -21.50 -13.85
CA GLU A 200 21.00 -22.33 -12.88
C GLU A 200 21.89 -22.86 -11.75
N SER A 201 23.16 -23.20 -12.04
CA SER A 201 24.08 -23.83 -11.08
C SER A 201 24.36 -22.95 -9.85
N HIS A 202 24.34 -21.63 -10.02
CA HIS A 202 24.59 -20.66 -8.95
C HIS A 202 23.39 -19.75 -8.69
N TRP A 203 22.17 -20.18 -9.01
CA TRP A 203 20.97 -19.34 -8.90
C TRP A 203 20.76 -18.75 -7.51
N LEU A 204 20.76 -19.59 -6.46
CA LEU A 204 20.47 -19.17 -5.09
C LEU A 204 21.51 -18.18 -4.57
N SER A 205 22.80 -18.48 -4.74
CA SER A 205 23.89 -17.60 -4.32
C SER A 205 23.92 -16.29 -5.12
N SER A 206 23.62 -16.35 -6.41
CA SER A 206 23.55 -15.15 -7.26
C SER A 206 22.40 -14.26 -6.82
N LEU A 207 21.21 -14.83 -6.56
CA LEU A 207 20.06 -14.10 -6.04
C LEU A 207 20.33 -13.49 -4.66
N GLU A 208 20.96 -14.24 -3.75
CA GLU A 208 21.37 -13.76 -2.43
C GLU A 208 22.29 -12.54 -2.54
N SER A 209 23.29 -12.58 -3.43
CA SER A 209 24.24 -11.47 -3.65
C SER A 209 23.60 -10.15 -4.15
N THR A 210 22.35 -10.21 -4.60
CA THR A 210 21.57 -9.02 -4.98
C THR A 210 20.99 -8.29 -3.78
N HIS A 211 20.80 -8.97 -2.64
CA HIS A 211 20.05 -8.51 -1.46
C HIS A 211 18.59 -8.11 -1.73
N TRP A 212 18.05 -8.42 -2.92
CA TRP A 212 16.71 -7.94 -3.30
C TRP A 212 15.61 -8.49 -2.38
N LEU A 213 15.61 -9.80 -2.11
CA LEU A 213 14.65 -10.42 -1.21
C LEU A 213 14.83 -9.99 0.24
N GLU A 214 16.06 -9.64 0.66
CA GLU A 214 16.32 -9.06 1.98
C GLU A 214 15.70 -7.67 2.11
N HIS A 215 15.79 -6.84 1.07
CA HIS A 215 15.13 -5.54 1.03
C HIS A 215 13.59 -5.66 1.01
N ILE A 216 13.03 -6.64 0.30
CA ILE A 216 11.60 -6.94 0.33
C ILE A 216 11.18 -7.42 1.72
N LYS A 217 11.95 -8.31 2.35
CA LYS A 217 11.75 -8.77 3.73
C LYS A 217 11.71 -7.58 4.69
N ALA A 218 12.74 -6.74 4.69
CA ALA A 218 12.83 -5.57 5.56
C ALA A 218 11.63 -4.63 5.35
N ARG A 219 11.20 -4.44 4.09
CA ARG A 219 10.00 -3.67 3.78
C ARG A 219 8.75 -4.33 4.34
N ILE A 220 8.52 -5.62 4.16
CA ILE A 220 7.32 -6.31 4.69
C ILE A 220 7.32 -6.28 6.23
N GLN A 221 8.48 -6.47 6.87
CA GLN A 221 8.62 -6.30 8.33
C GLN A 221 8.20 -4.88 8.76
N ALA A 222 8.58 -3.86 7.99
CA ALA A 222 8.15 -2.48 8.21
C ALA A 222 6.68 -2.21 7.82
N LEU A 223 6.12 -2.90 6.82
CA LEU A 223 4.71 -2.74 6.43
C LEU A 223 3.75 -3.37 7.42
N ASN A 224 4.19 -4.43 8.11
CA ASN A 224 3.53 -4.92 9.33
C ASN A 224 3.47 -3.84 10.42
N VAL A 225 4.15 -2.70 10.20
CA VAL A 225 4.29 -1.59 11.13
C VAL A 225 3.74 -0.23 10.60
N SER A 226 3.70 0.10 9.28
CA SER A 226 2.95 1.27 8.71
C SER A 226 3.11 1.47 7.16
N LEU A 227 2.15 2.13 6.47
CA LEU A 227 2.08 2.33 5.00
C LEU A 227 1.86 3.79 4.47
N MET A 228 2.04 3.98 3.14
CA MET A 228 2.62 5.14 2.40
C MET A 228 1.68 6.00 1.48
N ARG A 229 2.24 6.99 0.73
CA ARG A 229 1.61 8.18 0.07
C ARG A 229 1.53 8.14 -1.48
N ALA A 230 0.74 9.06 -2.05
CA ALA A 230 0.56 9.35 -3.49
C ALA A 230 0.98 10.78 -3.93
N MET A 231 1.10 11.01 -5.26
CA MET A 231 1.40 12.27 -5.98
C MET A 231 0.32 12.62 -7.03
N LYS A 232 0.26 13.88 -7.50
CA LYS A 232 -0.80 14.45 -8.36
C LYS A 232 -0.44 14.51 -9.86
N VAL A 233 -1.34 14.06 -10.74
CA VAL A 233 -1.14 13.96 -12.22
C VAL A 233 -2.47 14.25 -13.01
N THR A 234 -3.47 14.87 -12.40
CA THR A 234 -4.90 14.68 -12.73
C THR A 234 -5.47 15.36 -13.99
N GLU A 235 -4.85 16.40 -14.56
CA GLU A 235 -5.59 17.32 -15.46
C GLU A 235 -5.29 17.21 -16.96
N ARG A 236 -4.23 16.50 -17.37
CA ARG A 236 -3.81 16.45 -18.78
C ARG A 236 -3.38 15.06 -19.25
N THR A 237 -3.77 14.04 -18.50
CA THR A 237 -3.40 12.66 -18.80
C THR A 237 -4.57 11.75 -18.46
N VAL A 238 -4.64 10.60 -19.12
CA VAL A 238 -5.61 9.56 -18.77
C VAL A 238 -5.13 8.84 -17.50
N SER A 239 -6.00 8.70 -16.52
CA SER A 239 -5.71 7.92 -15.31
C SER A 239 -5.59 6.44 -15.65
N LEU A 240 -4.58 5.76 -15.09
CA LEU A 240 -4.48 4.29 -15.17
C LEU A 240 -5.75 3.61 -14.63
N TRP A 241 -6.41 4.21 -13.65
CA TRP A 241 -7.66 3.69 -13.11
C TRP A 241 -8.82 3.74 -14.09
N SER A 242 -8.79 4.64 -15.09
CA SER A 242 -9.78 4.66 -16.16
C SER A 242 -9.71 3.35 -16.95
N LEU A 243 -8.51 2.93 -17.36
CA LEU A 243 -8.29 1.66 -18.05
C LEU A 243 -8.69 0.46 -17.21
N ILE A 244 -8.21 0.39 -15.95
CA ILE A 244 -8.46 -0.75 -15.07
C ILE A 244 -9.95 -0.88 -14.75
N ASN A 245 -10.61 0.21 -14.36
CA ASN A 245 -12.01 0.18 -13.94
C ASN A 245 -13.01 0.08 -15.10
N SER A 246 -12.57 0.35 -16.33
CA SER A 246 -13.36 0.03 -17.54
C SER A 246 -13.28 -1.46 -17.92
N ASN A 247 -12.29 -2.20 -17.40
CA ASN A 247 -12.01 -3.58 -17.75
C ASN A 247 -11.88 -4.47 -16.50
N LYS A 248 -12.76 -4.26 -15.50
CA LYS A 248 -12.62 -4.87 -14.16
C LYS A 248 -12.48 -6.38 -14.19
N ASP A 249 -13.20 -7.06 -15.08
CA ASP A 249 -13.21 -8.52 -15.15
C ASP A 249 -11.82 -9.10 -15.47
N LYS A 250 -10.97 -8.36 -16.18
CA LYS A 250 -9.59 -8.75 -16.46
C LYS A 250 -8.66 -8.67 -15.24
N PHE A 251 -8.98 -7.82 -14.27
CA PHE A 251 -8.11 -7.51 -13.13
C PHE A 251 -8.66 -8.01 -11.78
N LYS A 252 -9.82 -8.65 -11.79
CA LYS A 252 -10.47 -9.16 -10.59
C LYS A 252 -9.83 -10.47 -10.16
N ASN A 253 -9.43 -10.56 -8.90
CA ASN A 253 -9.12 -11.83 -8.28
C ASN A 253 -10.45 -12.57 -8.00
N PRO A 254 -10.77 -13.69 -8.66
CA PRO A 254 -12.00 -14.44 -8.45
C PRO A 254 -12.05 -15.17 -7.12
N PHE A 255 -10.90 -15.37 -6.46
CA PHE A 255 -10.82 -15.91 -5.10
C PHE A 255 -10.95 -14.85 -4.02
N TYR A 256 -11.14 -13.57 -4.40
CA TYR A 256 -11.37 -12.54 -3.40
C TYR A 256 -12.69 -12.78 -2.67
N THR A 257 -12.58 -13.11 -1.39
CA THR A 257 -13.70 -13.10 -0.44
C THR A 257 -13.70 -11.77 0.30
N LYS A 258 -14.89 -11.16 0.41
CA LYS A 258 -15.05 -9.95 1.22
C LYS A 258 -15.02 -10.36 2.70
N GLU A 259 -13.84 -10.40 3.28
CA GLU A 259 -13.66 -10.62 4.72
C GLU A 259 -13.61 -9.26 5.42
N ILE A 260 -14.70 -8.92 6.10
CA ILE A 260 -14.80 -7.69 6.89
C ILE A 260 -14.03 -7.94 8.21
N ASN A 261 -13.06 -7.08 8.53
CA ASN A 261 -12.26 -7.07 9.78
C ASN A 261 -11.10 -8.07 9.91
N ARG A 262 -10.66 -8.75 8.85
CA ARG A 262 -9.44 -9.56 8.92
C ARG A 262 -8.19 -8.69 8.80
N VAL A 263 -7.31 -8.75 9.80
CA VAL A 263 -5.94 -8.22 9.70
C VAL A 263 -5.04 -9.25 9.01
N LEU A 264 -4.31 -8.84 7.98
CA LEU A 264 -3.36 -9.69 7.26
C LEU A 264 -1.97 -9.56 7.88
N TYR A 265 -1.39 -10.69 8.27
CA TYR A 265 -0.03 -10.77 8.83
C TYR A 265 0.87 -11.59 7.89
N PRO A 266 1.48 -10.97 6.87
CA PRO A 266 2.42 -11.66 6.00
C PRO A 266 3.69 -12.08 6.77
N VAL A 267 4.23 -13.24 6.42
CA VAL A 267 5.45 -13.78 7.01
C VAL A 267 6.67 -13.22 6.28
N ALA A 268 7.38 -12.31 6.93
CA ALA A 268 8.61 -11.73 6.38
C ALA A 268 9.83 -12.61 6.68
N SER A 269 9.94 -13.72 5.95
CA SER A 269 11.03 -14.69 6.07
C SER A 269 11.58 -15.06 4.70
N MET A 270 12.90 -15.20 4.59
CA MET A 270 13.55 -15.65 3.34
C MET A 270 13.06 -17.02 2.88
N ARG A 271 12.50 -17.84 3.79
CA ARG A 271 11.91 -19.15 3.45
C ARG A 271 10.50 -19.06 2.83
N HIS A 272 9.84 -17.90 2.95
CA HIS A 272 8.47 -17.68 2.47
C HIS A 272 8.41 -16.63 1.36
N LEU A 273 9.52 -15.93 1.10
CA LEU A 273 9.62 -14.93 0.05
C LEU A 273 10.21 -15.56 -1.20
N GLU A 274 9.53 -15.35 -2.31
CA GLU A 274 9.93 -15.83 -3.62
C GLU A 274 10.23 -14.64 -4.54
N LEU A 275 11.17 -14.83 -5.47
CA LEU A 275 11.33 -13.88 -6.57
C LEU A 275 10.07 -13.93 -7.43
N TRP A 276 9.50 -12.78 -7.77
CA TRP A 276 8.35 -12.71 -8.66
C TRP A 276 8.72 -13.02 -10.11
N VAL A 277 8.85 -14.32 -10.42
CA VAL A 277 9.33 -14.85 -11.71
C VAL A 277 8.55 -14.25 -12.89
N ASN A 278 7.22 -14.22 -12.80
CA ASN A 278 6.32 -13.72 -13.84
C ASN A 278 6.46 -12.21 -14.11
N TYR A 279 7.15 -11.47 -13.24
CA TYR A 279 7.49 -10.07 -13.47
C TYR A 279 8.94 -9.93 -13.94
N TYR A 280 9.90 -10.45 -13.18
CA TYR A 280 11.33 -10.22 -13.42
C TYR A 280 11.92 -11.04 -14.57
N ILE A 281 11.36 -12.21 -14.88
CA ILE A 281 11.88 -13.16 -15.88
C ILE A 281 10.87 -13.43 -17.01
N ARG A 282 9.85 -12.58 -17.15
CA ARG A 282 8.73 -12.72 -18.11
C ARG A 282 9.12 -12.80 -19.59
N TRP A 283 10.36 -12.49 -19.93
CA TRP A 283 10.87 -12.46 -21.31
C TRP A 283 11.44 -13.80 -21.76
N ASN A 284 11.80 -14.69 -20.82
CA ASN A 284 12.40 -15.98 -21.14
C ASN A 284 11.37 -16.87 -21.86
N PRO A 285 11.64 -17.30 -23.12
CA PRO A 285 10.70 -18.14 -23.88
C PRO A 285 10.36 -19.46 -23.17
N ARG A 286 11.27 -20.02 -22.38
CA ARG A 286 11.02 -21.26 -21.61
C ARG A 286 9.98 -21.04 -20.51
N ILE A 287 9.99 -19.86 -19.87
CA ILE A 287 9.00 -19.49 -18.86
C ILE A 287 7.66 -19.16 -19.52
N LYS A 288 7.66 -18.57 -20.72
CA LYS A 288 6.43 -18.39 -21.51
C LYS A 288 5.84 -19.70 -22.05
N GLN A 289 6.67 -20.72 -22.26
CA GLN A 289 6.26 -22.03 -22.79
C GLN A 289 5.92 -23.04 -21.69
N GLN A 290 6.39 -22.85 -20.47
CA GLN A 290 5.81 -23.53 -19.32
C GLN A 290 4.32 -23.17 -19.30
N GLN A 291 3.49 -24.20 -19.34
CA GLN A 291 2.03 -24.16 -19.19
C GLN A 291 1.64 -23.09 -18.15
N PRO A 292 0.46 -22.42 -18.29
CA PRO A 292 -0.01 -21.49 -17.28
C PRO A 292 0.20 -22.11 -15.91
N ASN A 293 0.69 -21.33 -14.94
CA ASN A 293 1.06 -21.80 -13.60
C ASN A 293 0.05 -22.87 -13.15
N PRO A 294 0.43 -24.04 -12.62
CA PRO A 294 -0.56 -25.04 -12.18
C PRO A 294 -1.69 -24.45 -11.33
N VAL A 295 -1.41 -23.38 -10.59
CA VAL A 295 -2.41 -22.55 -9.90
C VAL A 295 -3.32 -21.78 -10.87
N GLU A 296 -2.79 -21.15 -11.92
CA GLU A 296 -3.54 -20.50 -13.01
C GLU A 296 -4.38 -21.49 -13.84
N GLN A 297 -3.89 -22.72 -14.09
CA GLN A 297 -4.70 -23.77 -14.73
C GLN A 297 -5.84 -24.21 -13.84
N ARG A 298 -5.53 -24.54 -12.59
CA ARG A 298 -6.55 -24.88 -11.58
C ARG A 298 -7.54 -23.73 -11.38
N TYR A 299 -7.09 -22.50 -11.53
CA TYR A 299 -7.89 -21.28 -11.51
C TYR A 299 -8.86 -21.18 -12.68
N VAL A 300 -8.44 -21.48 -13.92
CA VAL A 300 -9.33 -21.52 -15.08
C VAL A 300 -10.40 -22.60 -14.91
N GLU A 301 -10.01 -23.78 -14.40
CA GLU A 301 -10.95 -24.85 -14.07
C GLU A 301 -11.96 -24.44 -12.98
N LEU A 302 -11.49 -23.84 -11.88
CA LEU A 302 -12.35 -23.42 -10.78
C LEU A 302 -13.29 -22.29 -11.18
N LEU A 303 -12.86 -21.38 -12.07
CA LEU A 303 -13.71 -20.34 -12.64
C LEU A 303 -14.83 -20.94 -13.48
N ALA A 304 -14.49 -21.85 -14.40
CA ALA A 304 -15.48 -22.55 -15.22
C ALA A 304 -16.49 -23.31 -14.35
N LEU A 305 -16.01 -23.99 -13.30
CA LEU A 305 -16.86 -24.73 -12.37
C LEU A 305 -17.78 -23.79 -11.57
N ARG A 306 -17.27 -22.65 -11.10
CA ARG A 306 -18.07 -21.64 -10.39
C ARG A 306 -19.18 -21.10 -11.28
N ASP A 307 -18.86 -20.75 -12.52
CA ASP A 307 -19.83 -20.19 -13.46
C ASP A 307 -20.91 -21.24 -13.82
N GLU A 308 -20.52 -22.50 -13.98
CA GLU A 308 -21.46 -23.62 -14.13
C GLU A 308 -22.40 -23.76 -12.93
N TYR A 309 -21.86 -23.71 -11.70
CA TYR A 309 -22.69 -23.78 -10.49
C TYR A 309 -23.63 -22.59 -10.35
N ILE A 310 -23.19 -21.37 -10.69
CA ILE A 310 -24.04 -20.18 -10.66
C ILE A 310 -25.18 -20.33 -11.65
N GLN A 311 -24.89 -20.73 -12.88
CA GLN A 311 -25.90 -20.94 -13.92
C GLN A 311 -26.93 -21.99 -13.49
N ARG A 312 -26.46 -23.10 -12.92
CA ARG A 312 -27.34 -24.16 -12.40
C ARG A 312 -28.20 -23.69 -11.23
N LEU A 313 -27.68 -22.80 -10.38
CA LEU A 313 -28.42 -22.21 -9.27
C LEU A 313 -29.53 -21.28 -9.77
N GLU A 314 -29.27 -20.49 -10.80
CA GLU A 314 -30.26 -19.63 -11.47
C GLU A 314 -31.37 -20.46 -12.12
N GLU A 315 -31.01 -21.54 -12.84
CA GLU A 315 -31.97 -22.48 -13.43
C GLU A 315 -32.88 -23.12 -12.38
N LEU A 316 -32.31 -23.57 -11.25
CA LEU A 316 -33.06 -24.15 -10.15
C LEU A 316 -33.97 -23.13 -9.46
N GLN A 317 -33.54 -21.88 -9.32
CA GLN A 317 -34.36 -20.79 -8.77
C GLN A 317 -35.52 -20.42 -9.70
N LEU A 318 -35.30 -20.39 -11.01
CA LEU A 318 -36.33 -20.20 -12.02
C LEU A 318 -37.34 -21.36 -12.01
N ALA A 319 -36.86 -22.60 -11.97
CA ALA A 319 -37.73 -23.79 -11.91
C ALA A 319 -38.53 -23.89 -10.61
N SER A 320 -37.95 -23.46 -9.48
CA SER A 320 -38.63 -23.34 -8.19
C SER A 320 -39.72 -22.26 -8.21
N SER A 321 -39.41 -21.09 -8.78
CA SER A 321 -40.36 -19.97 -8.89
C SER A 321 -41.52 -20.30 -9.83
N ALA A 322 -41.27 -21.05 -10.91
CA ALA A 322 -42.30 -21.52 -11.84
C ALA A 322 -43.23 -22.59 -11.22
N LYS A 323 -42.73 -23.40 -10.28
CA LYS A 323 -43.55 -24.39 -9.55
C LYS A 323 -44.45 -23.77 -8.48
N LEU A 324 -44.13 -22.58 -7.98
CA LEU A 324 -44.94 -21.84 -7.01
C LEU A 324 -46.08 -21.01 -7.65
N SER A 325 -46.08 -20.86 -8.98
CA SER A 325 -47.09 -20.11 -9.73
C SER A 325 -48.23 -20.96 -10.32
N ASP A 326 -48.22 -22.29 -10.12
CA ASP A 326 -49.29 -23.18 -10.60
C ASP A 326 -50.35 -23.42 -9.50
N PRO A 327 -51.60 -22.93 -9.64
CA PRO A 327 -52.66 -23.26 -8.72
C PRO A 327 -53.34 -24.57 -9.14
N SER A 328 -53.41 -25.50 -8.17
CA SER A 328 -54.29 -26.67 -8.10
C SER A 328 -53.94 -27.92 -8.92
N THR A 329 -53.67 -29.02 -8.21
CA THR A 329 -54.66 -30.10 -8.00
C THR A 329 -54.15 -31.11 -6.98
N SER A 330 -54.92 -31.32 -5.92
CA SER A 330 -54.80 -32.46 -5.00
C SER A 330 -55.14 -33.76 -5.75
N PRO A 331 -54.52 -34.91 -5.42
CA PRO A 331 -55.25 -35.84 -4.58
C PRO A 331 -54.40 -36.63 -3.56
N SER A 332 -55.16 -37.31 -2.70
CA SER A 332 -54.87 -38.03 -1.47
C SER A 332 -54.10 -39.36 -1.58
N GLY A 333 -53.09 -39.55 -0.70
CA GLY A 333 -52.63 -40.81 -0.07
C GLY A 333 -51.93 -41.87 -0.93
N PRO A 334 -51.18 -42.86 -0.36
CA PRO A 334 -51.03 -43.20 1.06
C PRO A 334 -49.56 -43.23 1.59
N SER A 335 -49.46 -43.36 2.91
CA SER A 335 -48.26 -43.47 3.73
C SER A 335 -47.27 -44.56 3.24
N GLN A 336 -46.01 -44.19 2.98
CA GLN A 336 -44.89 -45.14 2.86
C GLN A 336 -43.70 -44.67 3.71
N MET A 337 -43.25 -45.57 4.58
CA MET A 337 -42.07 -45.42 5.41
C MET A 337 -40.81 -45.30 4.54
N MET A 338 -40.00 -44.27 4.77
CA MET A 338 -38.63 -44.20 4.26
C MET A 338 -37.69 -44.95 5.22
N PRO A 339 -36.84 -45.88 4.73
CA PRO A 339 -35.80 -46.50 5.52
C PRO A 339 -34.63 -45.53 5.71
N HIS A 340 -34.04 -45.55 6.90
CA HIS A 340 -32.74 -44.94 7.19
C HIS A 340 -31.68 -45.48 6.22
N VAL A 341 -30.93 -44.58 5.57
CA VAL A 341 -29.65 -44.91 4.94
C VAL A 341 -28.58 -43.98 5.51
N HIS A 342 -27.66 -44.61 6.22
CA HIS A 342 -26.38 -44.07 6.69
C HIS A 342 -25.54 -43.53 5.53
N THR A 343 -24.99 -42.34 5.69
CA THR A 343 -23.79 -41.90 4.98
C THR A 343 -22.56 -42.42 5.73
N HIS A 344 -21.76 -43.26 5.06
CA HIS A 344 -20.39 -43.56 5.45
C HIS A 344 -19.44 -42.66 4.65
N PHE A 345 -18.59 -41.94 5.39
CA PHE A 345 -17.45 -41.10 5.01
C PHE A 345 -17.72 -39.75 4.34
#